data_AF-D9XEU4-F1
#
_entry.id   AF-D9XEU4-F1
#
_cell.length_a   1.000
_cell.length_b   1.000
_cell.length_c   1.000
_cell.angle_alpha   90.00
_cell.angle_beta   90.00
_cell.angle_gamma   90.00
#
_symmetry.space_group_name_H-M   'P 1'
#
loop_
_entity.id
_entity.type
_entity.pdbx_description
1 polymer ?
#
loop_
_entity_poly.entity_id
_entity_poly.type
_entity_poly.pdbx_seq_one_letter_code
_entity_poly.pdbx_strand_id
1 'polypeptide(L)'
;MLRSSWSPGPAGDAPDGGAANDAGSALRDHRSGPLIVSVTDFTSETYRALPGIARRGFALRRHWPHLDGAVGMWLWVMPTARRCGSVSVWTGRRALAGFVRLPEHVTIMDEYRGRGTMRSVLLEYDGFDAARILRDAEAWLMPEGRERCLLRR
;
A
#
# COMPACT_ATOMS: atom_id res chain seq x y z
N MET A 1 -6.35 -5.20 -14.39
CA MET A 1 -6.01 -5.35 -12.96
C MET A 1 -7.25 -5.03 -12.14
N LEU A 2 -7.70 -5.92 -11.27
CA LEU A 2 -8.80 -5.64 -10.34
C LEU A 2 -8.24 -5.03 -9.07
N ARG A 3 -8.93 -4.04 -8.50
CA ARG A 3 -8.53 -3.36 -7.27
C ARG A 3 -9.69 -3.34 -6.28
N SER A 4 -9.39 -3.42 -5.00
CA SER A 4 -10.37 -3.10 -3.97
C SER A 4 -10.67 -1.61 -3.95
N SER A 5 -11.77 -1.22 -3.30
CA SER A 5 -11.95 0.16 -2.88
C SER A 5 -10.79 0.61 -1.99
N TRP A 6 -10.52 1.91 -1.99
CA TRP A 6 -9.65 2.56 -1.02
C TRP A 6 -10.12 2.24 0.41
N SER A 7 -9.18 1.90 1.27
CA SER A 7 -9.39 1.73 2.71
C SER A 7 -8.65 2.85 3.41
N PRO A 8 -9.34 3.87 3.95
CA PRO A 8 -8.68 4.89 4.75
C PRO A 8 -8.11 4.26 6.02
N GLY A 9 -6.97 4.79 6.48
CA GLY A 9 -6.45 4.53 7.81
C GLY A 9 -6.73 5.73 8.73
N PRO A 10 -6.43 5.64 10.03
CA PRO A 10 -6.72 6.70 11.00
C PRO A 10 -5.97 8.00 10.70
N ALA A 11 -4.80 7.93 10.07
CA ALA A 11 -4.12 9.14 9.61
C ALA A 11 -4.75 9.69 8.32
N GLY A 12 -5.61 8.94 7.62
CA GLY A 12 -6.31 9.36 6.40
C GLY A 12 -7.33 10.46 6.62
N ASP A 13 -7.99 10.47 7.79
CA ASP A 13 -9.10 11.37 8.15
C ASP A 13 -8.74 12.37 9.26
N ALA A 14 -7.52 12.30 9.83
CA ALA A 14 -7.13 13.16 10.93
C ALA A 14 -6.98 14.62 10.44
N PRO A 15 -7.82 15.57 10.90
CA PRO A 15 -7.54 16.97 10.71
C PRO A 15 -6.21 17.27 11.41
N ASP A 16 -5.40 18.09 10.74
CA ASP A 16 -4.14 18.59 11.28
C ASP A 16 -4.35 19.00 12.75
N GLY A 17 -3.52 18.46 13.64
CA GLY A 17 -3.47 18.87 15.04
C GLY A 17 -2.91 20.28 15.13
N GLY A 18 -3.67 21.27 14.67
CA GLY A 18 -3.37 22.69 14.69
C GLY A 18 -4.61 23.43 15.16
N ALA A 19 -4.53 23.99 16.37
CA ALA A 19 -5.57 24.79 16.96
C ALA A 19 -6.02 25.94 16.02
N ALA A 20 -7.34 26.13 15.98
CA ALA A 20 -8.12 27.28 15.51
C ALA A 20 -7.37 28.52 14.99
N ASN A 21 -7.58 28.87 13.72
CA ASN A 21 -8.46 29.99 13.33
C ASN A 21 -8.52 30.18 11.80
N ASP A 22 -9.67 30.69 11.38
CA ASP A 22 -9.97 31.40 10.12
C ASP A 22 -10.23 30.62 8.81
N ALA A 23 -11.54 30.58 8.53
CA ALA A 23 -12.25 30.66 7.25
C ALA A 23 -11.45 30.71 5.94
N GLY A 24 -11.73 29.73 5.07
CA GLY A 24 -11.44 29.85 3.64
C GLY A 24 -11.51 28.51 2.92
N SER A 25 -12.69 28.17 2.39
CA SER A 25 -12.90 27.03 1.50
C SER A 25 -11.96 27.10 0.29
N ALA A 26 -10.98 26.21 0.21
CA ALA A 26 -10.22 25.94 -1.00
C ALA A 26 -9.70 24.48 -1.00
N LEU A 27 -10.32 23.70 -1.88
CA LEU A 27 -9.86 22.42 -2.43
C LEU A 27 -8.32 22.34 -2.53
N ARG A 28 -7.69 21.58 -1.61
CA ARG A 28 -6.46 20.79 -1.77
C ARG A 28 -6.07 20.24 -0.40
N ASP A 29 -6.53 19.02 -0.11
CA ASP A 29 -6.06 18.25 1.05
C ASP A 29 -4.63 17.74 0.77
N HIS A 30 -3.68 18.67 0.69
CA HIS A 30 -2.25 18.40 0.61
C HIS A 30 -1.75 18.35 2.04
N ARG A 31 -1.84 17.18 2.67
CA ARG A 31 -1.07 16.95 3.90
C ARG A 31 0.40 17.15 3.60
N SER A 32 0.94 18.24 4.14
CA SER A 32 2.33 18.66 3.97
C SER A 32 3.16 17.87 4.97
N GLY A 33 3.66 16.71 4.56
CA GLY A 33 4.46 15.85 5.41
C GLY A 33 4.98 14.65 4.62
N PRO A 34 6.21 14.19 4.90
CA PRO A 34 6.80 13.08 4.17
C PRO A 34 5.96 11.81 4.35
N LEU A 35 5.56 11.21 3.23
CA LEU A 35 4.82 9.97 3.18
C LEU A 35 5.67 8.87 2.58
N ILE A 36 5.34 7.64 2.97
CA ILE A 36 5.94 6.44 2.41
C ILE A 36 4.85 5.57 1.83
N VAL A 37 5.03 5.24 0.56
CA VAL A 37 4.18 4.32 -0.16
C VAL A 37 4.92 3.01 -0.31
N SER A 38 4.37 1.94 0.25
CA SER A 38 4.84 0.58 0.02
C SER A 38 3.97 -0.08 -1.03
N VAL A 39 4.58 -0.42 -2.16
CA VAL A 39 3.95 -1.17 -3.25
C VAL A 39 4.47 -2.61 -3.18
N THR A 40 3.56 -3.57 -3.06
CA THR A 40 3.86 -5.00 -2.95
C THR A 40 3.27 -5.74 -4.14
N ASP A 41 4.05 -6.64 -4.72
CA ASP A 41 3.70 -7.51 -5.84
C ASP A 41 4.15 -8.94 -5.55
N PHE A 42 3.17 -9.80 -5.29
CA PHE A 42 3.34 -11.22 -5.14
C PHE A 42 2.89 -11.93 -6.41
N THR A 43 3.78 -12.74 -6.97
CA THR A 43 3.49 -13.66 -8.07
C THR A 43 3.45 -15.08 -7.52
N SER A 44 2.27 -15.69 -7.52
CA SER A 44 2.07 -17.06 -7.07
C SER A 44 2.63 -18.07 -8.07
N GLU A 45 3.27 -19.13 -7.59
CA GLU A 45 3.69 -20.26 -8.43
C GLU A 45 2.49 -21.06 -8.94
N THR A 46 1.42 -21.14 -8.14
CA THR A 46 0.22 -21.91 -8.48
C THR A 46 -1.03 -21.02 -8.51
N TYR A 47 -1.96 -21.31 -9.42
CA TYR A 47 -3.25 -20.62 -9.47
C TYR A 47 -4.09 -20.86 -8.20
N ARG A 48 -3.91 -22.01 -7.54
CA ARG A 48 -4.69 -22.39 -6.35
C ARG A 48 -4.29 -21.63 -5.08
N ALA A 49 -3.05 -21.13 -5.00
CA ALA A 49 -2.61 -20.34 -3.84
C ALA A 49 -3.13 -18.89 -3.88
N LEU A 50 -3.51 -18.38 -5.07
CA LEU A 50 -3.92 -17.00 -5.27
C LEU A 50 -5.20 -16.60 -4.50
N PRO A 51 -6.29 -17.40 -4.48
CA PRO A 51 -7.47 -17.07 -3.68
C PRO A 51 -7.17 -17.00 -2.18
N GLY A 52 -6.28 -17.89 -1.69
CA GLY A 52 -5.88 -17.93 -0.29
C GLY A 52 -5.17 -16.66 0.16
N ILE A 53 -4.14 -16.23 -0.60
CA ILE A 53 -3.39 -15.01 -0.26
C ILE A 53 -4.27 -13.76 -0.42
N ALA A 54 -5.13 -13.71 -1.44
CA ALA A 54 -6.05 -12.60 -1.61
C ALA A 54 -7.00 -12.48 -0.41
N ARG A 55 -7.61 -13.60 0.02
CA ARG A 55 -8.50 -13.62 1.20
C ARG A 55 -7.79 -13.16 2.47
N ARG A 56 -6.54 -13.61 2.69
CA ARG A 56 -5.73 -13.19 3.85
C ARG A 56 -5.34 -11.71 3.78
N GLY A 57 -5.04 -11.18 2.59
CA GLY A 57 -4.85 -9.75 2.37
C GLY A 57 -6.10 -8.93 2.73
N PHE A 58 -7.29 -9.40 2.36
CA PHE A 58 -8.56 -8.77 2.76
C PHE A 58 -8.83 -8.89 4.27
N ALA A 59 -8.36 -9.94 4.94
CA ALA A 59 -8.44 -10.05 6.40
C ALA A 59 -7.53 -9.01 7.07
N LEU A 60 -6.27 -8.89 6.62
CA LEU A 60 -5.32 -7.86 7.08
C LEU A 60 -5.89 -6.43 6.94
N ARG A 61 -6.63 -6.16 5.85
CA ARG A 61 -7.29 -4.86 5.63
C ARG A 61 -8.21 -4.47 6.80
N ARG A 62 -8.77 -5.42 7.55
CA ARG A 62 -9.64 -5.12 8.70
C ARG A 62 -8.89 -4.47 9.86
N HIS A 63 -7.57 -4.68 9.96
CA HIS A 63 -6.75 -4.02 10.96
C HIS A 63 -6.45 -2.56 10.62
N TRP A 64 -6.60 -2.17 9.35
CA TRP A 64 -6.17 -0.86 8.83
C TRP A 64 -6.69 0.36 9.61
N PRO A 65 -7.97 0.41 10.06
CA PRO A 65 -8.48 1.53 10.84
C PRO A 65 -7.78 1.73 12.20
N HIS A 66 -7.05 0.73 12.70
CA HIS A 66 -6.38 0.75 14.00
C HIS A 66 -4.84 0.89 13.87
N LEU A 67 -4.32 1.11 12.66
CA LEU A 67 -2.88 1.19 12.43
C LEU A 67 -2.42 2.64 12.50
N ASP A 68 -1.70 2.96 13.57
CA ASP A 68 -1.10 4.28 13.77
C ASP A 68 -0.24 4.69 12.58
N GLY A 69 -0.51 5.88 12.05
CA GLY A 69 0.20 6.42 10.88
C GLY A 69 -0.17 5.77 9.54
N ALA A 70 -1.16 4.88 9.49
CA ALA A 70 -1.72 4.42 8.22
C ALA A 70 -2.59 5.51 7.60
N VAL A 71 -2.22 5.96 6.41
CA VAL A 71 -2.98 6.93 5.61
C VAL A 71 -4.11 6.22 4.87
N GLY A 72 -3.79 5.08 4.27
CA GLY A 72 -4.75 4.24 3.60
C GLY A 72 -4.10 3.25 2.64
N MET A 73 -4.91 2.41 2.03
CA MET A 73 -4.42 1.36 1.14
C MET A 73 -5.47 0.86 0.17
N TRP A 74 -5.01 0.14 -0.85
CA TRP A 74 -5.86 -0.75 -1.63
C TRP A 74 -5.14 -2.07 -1.91
N LEU A 75 -5.93 -3.10 -2.11
CA LEU A 75 -5.48 -4.40 -2.59
C LEU A 75 -5.70 -4.46 -4.10
N TRP A 76 -4.88 -5.25 -4.78
CA TRP A 76 -5.04 -5.51 -6.20
C TRP A 76 -4.77 -6.97 -6.54
N VAL A 77 -5.38 -7.42 -7.63
CA VAL A 77 -5.21 -8.78 -8.16
C VAL A 77 -5.24 -8.77 -9.69
N MET A 78 -4.39 -9.62 -10.28
CA MET A 78 -4.36 -9.97 -11.69
C MET A 78 -4.38 -11.50 -11.82
N PRO A 79 -5.58 -12.12 -11.80
CA PRO A 79 -5.71 -13.58 -11.75
C PRO A 79 -5.03 -14.30 -12.91
N THR A 80 -5.18 -13.77 -14.14
CA THR A 80 -4.56 -14.33 -15.35
C THR A 80 -3.03 -14.36 -15.27
N ALA A 81 -2.43 -13.39 -14.57
CA ALA A 81 -0.99 -13.31 -14.34
C ALA A 81 -0.54 -13.98 -13.02
N ARG A 82 -1.44 -14.61 -12.25
CA ARG A 82 -1.17 -15.17 -10.90
C ARG A 82 -0.59 -14.14 -9.92
N ARG A 83 -0.95 -12.87 -10.09
CA ARG A 83 -0.38 -11.77 -9.32
C ARG A 83 -1.40 -11.15 -8.39
N CYS A 84 -0.94 -10.72 -7.22
CA CYS A 84 -1.71 -9.92 -6.29
C CYS A 84 -0.78 -9.10 -5.41
N GLY A 85 -1.34 -8.13 -4.70
CA GLY A 85 -0.58 -7.42 -3.70
C GLY A 85 -1.36 -6.26 -3.12
N SER A 86 -0.60 -5.30 -2.61
CA SER A 86 -1.14 -4.13 -1.94
C SER A 86 -0.37 -2.89 -2.34
N VAL A 87 -1.04 -1.76 -2.26
CA VAL A 87 -0.39 -0.47 -2.16
C VAL A 87 -0.86 0.16 -0.88
N SER A 88 0.09 0.55 -0.03
CA SER A 88 -0.18 1.09 1.30
C SER A 88 0.57 2.39 1.49
N VAL A 89 -0.11 3.37 2.05
CA VAL A 89 0.40 4.73 2.29
C VAL A 89 0.51 4.95 3.78
N TRP A 90 1.65 5.48 4.21
CA TRP A 90 2.04 5.64 5.60
C TRP A 90 2.59 7.04 5.83
N THR A 91 2.42 7.57 7.03
CA THR A 91 3.04 8.84 7.46
C THR A 91 4.55 8.74 7.69
N GLY A 92 5.15 7.53 7.58
CA GLY A 92 6.59 7.34 7.69
C GLY A 92 7.03 5.89 7.87
N ARG A 93 8.36 5.67 7.90
CA ARG A 93 8.97 4.32 7.98
C ARG A 93 8.57 3.58 9.25
N ARG A 94 8.42 4.31 10.36
CA ARG A 94 8.05 3.73 11.66
C ARG A 94 6.66 3.12 11.63
N ALA A 95 5.69 3.81 11.03
CA ALA A 95 4.31 3.33 10.89
C ALA A 95 4.26 2.06 10.02
N LEU A 96 4.94 2.08 8.88
CA LEU A 96 5.11 0.91 8.03
C LEU A 96 5.77 -0.26 8.77
N ALA A 97 6.83 -0.01 9.54
CA ALA A 97 7.52 -1.05 10.30
C ALA A 97 6.61 -1.70 11.35
N GLY A 98 5.68 -0.93 11.94
CA GLY A 98 4.63 -1.45 12.82
C GLY A 98 3.76 -2.49 12.11
N PHE A 99 3.28 -2.17 10.91
CA PHE A 99 2.50 -3.10 10.09
C PHE A 99 3.27 -4.36 9.70
N VAL A 100 4.51 -4.21 9.25
CA VAL A 100 5.35 -5.35 8.84
C VAL A 100 5.57 -6.34 9.99
N ARG A 101 5.57 -5.85 11.24
CA ARG A 101 5.74 -6.63 12.46
C ARG A 101 4.44 -7.23 13.02
N LEU A 102 3.28 -6.91 12.45
CA LEU A 102 2.02 -7.50 12.93
C LEU A 102 2.09 -9.03 12.83
N PRO A 103 1.70 -9.77 13.88
CA PRO A 103 1.77 -11.24 13.87
C PRO A 103 1.03 -11.86 12.67
N GLU A 104 -0.15 -11.33 12.32
CA GLU A 104 -0.90 -11.80 11.15
C GLU A 104 -0.14 -11.56 9.84
N HIS A 105 0.49 -10.40 9.68
CA HIS A 105 1.32 -10.09 8.51
C HIS A 105 2.52 -11.04 8.42
N VAL A 106 3.24 -11.25 9.53
CA VAL A 106 4.36 -12.19 9.60
C VAL A 106 3.92 -13.61 9.25
N THR A 107 2.76 -14.05 9.76
CA THR A 107 2.21 -15.40 9.50
C THR A 107 1.91 -15.57 8.01
N ILE A 108 1.32 -14.57 7.37
CA ILE A 108 1.05 -14.59 5.93
C ILE A 108 2.35 -14.62 5.12
N MET A 109 3.32 -13.78 5.49
CA MET A 109 4.62 -13.73 4.81
C MET A 109 5.35 -15.06 4.90
N ASP A 110 5.32 -15.70 6.08
CA ASP A 110 5.96 -17.00 6.31
C ASP A 110 5.28 -18.11 5.48
N GLU A 111 3.95 -18.20 5.53
CA GLU A 111 3.19 -19.22 4.78
C GLU A 111 3.40 -19.14 3.26
N TYR A 112 3.56 -17.92 2.73
CA TYR A 112 3.67 -17.69 1.28
C TYR A 112 5.10 -17.49 0.79
N ARG A 113 6.10 -17.52 1.67
CA ARG A 113 7.53 -17.34 1.32
C ARG A 113 8.03 -18.34 0.28
N GLY A 114 7.52 -19.58 0.33
CA GLY A 114 7.88 -20.66 -0.59
C GLY A 114 6.82 -20.99 -1.63
N ARG A 115 5.81 -20.13 -1.84
CA ARG A 115 4.67 -20.39 -2.75
C ARG A 115 4.62 -19.42 -3.93
N GLY A 116 5.66 -18.63 -4.12
CA GLY A 116 5.70 -17.54 -5.08
C GLY A 116 6.89 -16.62 -4.91
N THR A 117 7.01 -15.66 -5.82
CA THR A 117 8.00 -14.60 -5.75
C THR A 117 7.33 -13.32 -5.26
N MET A 118 7.90 -12.69 -4.23
CA MET A 118 7.48 -11.37 -3.76
C MET A 118 8.48 -10.30 -4.16
N ARG A 119 7.95 -9.16 -4.63
CA ARG A 119 8.68 -7.94 -4.87
C ARG A 119 7.99 -6.82 -4.11
N SER A 120 8.76 -5.89 -3.58
CA SER A 120 8.21 -4.66 -3.02
C SER A 120 9.14 -3.48 -3.30
N VAL A 121 8.58 -2.28 -3.31
CA VAL A 121 9.32 -1.02 -3.37
C VAL A 121 8.73 -0.03 -2.37
N LEU A 122 9.61 0.80 -1.81
CA LEU A 122 9.24 1.94 -0.99
C LEU A 122 9.49 3.20 -1.80
N LEU A 123 8.44 4.01 -1.95
CA LEU A 123 8.48 5.30 -2.61
C LEU A 123 8.21 6.38 -1.56
N GLU A 124 9.02 7.43 -1.58
CA GLU A 124 8.91 8.56 -0.64
C GLU A 124 8.29 9.76 -1.37
N TYR A 125 7.40 10.47 -0.69
CA TYR A 125 6.68 11.63 -1.22
C TYR A 125 6.70 12.74 -0.19
N ASP A 126 6.83 13.99 -0.61
CA ASP A 126 6.83 15.15 0.31
C ASP A 126 5.42 15.53 0.81
N GLY A 127 4.38 14.95 0.21
CA GLY A 127 3.00 15.17 0.61
C GLY A 127 2.02 14.23 -0.09
N PHE A 128 0.76 14.28 0.35
CA PHE A 128 -0.29 13.43 -0.19
C PHE A 128 -0.82 13.95 -1.54
N ASP A 129 -0.49 13.24 -2.62
CA ASP A 129 -1.17 13.36 -3.92
C ASP A 129 -1.65 11.97 -4.34
N ALA A 130 -2.92 11.68 -4.05
CA ALA A 130 -3.53 10.38 -4.33
C ALA A 130 -3.43 9.99 -5.82
N ALA A 131 -3.56 10.96 -6.73
CA ALA A 131 -3.52 10.69 -8.16
C ALA A 131 -2.11 10.35 -8.62
N ARG A 132 -1.09 11.07 -8.12
CA ARG A 132 0.32 10.75 -8.40
C ARG A 132 0.73 9.41 -7.80
N ILE A 133 0.41 9.17 -6.53
CA ILE A 133 0.70 7.90 -5.85
C ILE A 133 0.11 6.72 -6.61
N LEU A 134 -1.15 6.84 -7.04
CA LEU A 134 -1.81 5.80 -7.82
C LEU A 134 -1.10 5.54 -9.16
N ARG A 135 -0.78 6.61 -9.91
CA ARG A 135 -0.07 6.49 -11.20
C ARG A 135 1.31 5.84 -11.04
N ASP A 136 2.10 6.29 -10.07
CA ASP A 136 3.46 5.77 -9.84
C ASP A 136 3.43 4.29 -9.40
N ALA A 137 2.50 3.94 -8.51
CA ALA A 137 2.31 2.56 -8.07
C ALA A 137 1.87 1.66 -9.23
N GLU A 138 0.92 2.10 -10.05
CA GLU A 138 0.51 1.35 -11.24
C GLU A 138 1.65 1.20 -12.25
N ALA A 139 2.41 2.26 -12.49
CA ALA A 139 3.56 2.22 -13.38
C ALA A 139 4.58 1.17 -12.93
N TRP A 140 4.87 1.07 -11.63
CA TRP A 140 5.77 0.03 -11.09
C TRP A 140 5.19 -1.40 -11.21
N LEU A 141 3.87 -1.54 -11.10
CA LEU A 141 3.18 -2.83 -11.21
C LEU A 141 3.11 -3.35 -12.66
N MET A 142 3.18 -2.49 -13.67
CA MET A 142 3.13 -2.89 -15.06
C MET A 142 4.47 -3.45 -15.56
N PRO A 143 4.46 -4.45 -16.48
CA PRO A 143 5.68 -5.11 -16.98
C PRO A 143 6.76 -4.13 -17.48
N GLU A 144 6.35 -3.09 -18.20
CA GLU A 144 7.24 -2.08 -18.78
C GLU A 144 7.89 -1.13 -17.75
N GLY A 145 7.27 -0.98 -16.57
CA GLY A 145 7.87 -0.22 -15.47
C GLY A 145 8.94 -0.99 -14.71
N ARG A 146 8.94 -2.33 -14.82
CA ARG A 146 9.89 -3.21 -14.12
C ARG A 146 11.31 -3.11 -14.67
N GLU A 147 11.47 -2.80 -15.96
CA GLU A 147 12.78 -2.65 -16.61
C GLU A 147 13.46 -1.33 -16.20
N ARG A 148 12.68 -0.25 -16.01
CA ARG A 148 13.21 1.06 -15.60
C ARG A 148 13.74 1.09 -14.16
N CYS A 149 13.20 0.28 -13.25
CA CYS A 149 13.72 0.17 -11.88
C CYS A 149 15.07 -0.55 -11.79
N LEU A 150 15.44 -1.37 -12.77
CA LEU A 150 16.73 -2.07 -12.79
C LEU A 150 17.87 -1.18 -13.33
N LEU A 151 17.55 -0.07 -13.99
CA LEU A 151 18.50 0.82 -14.67
C LEU A 151 18.87 2.09 -13.89
N ARG A 152 18.20 2.36 -12.76
CA ARG A 152 18.62 3.40 -11.80
C ARG A 152 19.33 2.73 -10.63
N ARG A 153 20.61 2.40 -10.83
CA ARG A 153 21.56 2.03 -9.76
C ARG A 153 22.61 3.11 -9.65
#